data_AF-A0A4U6V662-F1
#
_entry.id   AF-A0A4U6V662-F1
#
_cell.length_a   1.000
_cell.length_b   1.000
_cell.length_c   1.000
_cell.angle_alpha   90.00
_cell.angle_beta   90.00
_cell.angle_gamma   90.00
#
_symmetry.space_group_name_H-M   'P 1'
#
loop_
_entity.id
_entity.type
_entity.pdbx_description
1 polymer ?
#
loop_
_entity_poly.entity_id
_entity_poly.type
_entity_poly.pdbx_seq_one_letter_code
_entity_poly.pdbx_strand_id
1 'polypeptide(L)'
;MTKEDLIKNLGTIAKSGTSAFVEKMQSGGDLNLIGQFGVGFYSVYLVADYVEVVSKHNDDKQYVWESKADGSFAISEDTWNEPLGRGTEIRLHLRDEAKEYLEEDKLKDLVKRYSEFINFPIYLWSTKEVDVEVPADEEETSEDEESTPETTDEEETEEGEEKKPKTKTIKETTSEWELLNDVKAVWLRSPKEVTDEEYSKFYHSLAKDFGDDKPMAWSHFTAEGDVEFKALLFVPPKAPHDLYESYYNNNKSNLKLYVRRVFISDEFDDLLPKYLNFLKGIVDSDTLPLNVSREMLQQHSSLKTIKKKLIRKALDMIRKIAEEDPDEYSNKDKTDEEKSEMEEKKGQYAKFWNEFGKSIKLGIIEDATNRNRLAKLLRFESTKSDGKLASLDEYISRMKSGQKDIFYITGSSKEQLEKSPFLERLTKKNYEVIFFTDPVDEYLMQYLMDYEDKKFQIGAYYPYYPSIPNQIGAS
;
A
#
# COMPACT_ATOMS: atom_id res chain seq x y z
N MET A 1 32.89 7.37 16.35
CA MET A 1 34.00 7.73 15.44
C MET A 1 35.22 8.05 16.29
N THR A 2 36.42 7.65 15.87
CA THR A 2 37.67 8.13 16.49
C THR A 2 37.93 9.60 16.12
N LYS A 3 38.90 10.26 16.74
CA LYS A 3 39.30 11.63 16.35
C LYS A 3 39.67 11.70 14.87
N GLU A 4 40.38 10.70 14.37
CA GLU A 4 40.80 10.62 12.96
C GLU A 4 39.60 10.42 12.02
N ASP A 5 38.60 9.61 12.42
CA ASP A 5 37.37 9.43 11.66
C ASP A 5 36.56 10.73 11.57
N LEU A 6 36.47 11.51 12.64
CA LEU A 6 35.78 12.80 12.65
C LEU A 6 36.40 13.75 11.61
N ILE A 7 37.74 13.85 11.58
CA ILE A 7 38.47 14.65 10.59
C ILE A 7 38.23 14.14 9.17
N LYS A 8 38.39 12.83 8.97
CA LYS A 8 38.41 12.22 7.63
C LYS A 8 37.02 12.05 7.00
N ASN A 9 35.98 11.85 7.80
CA ASN A 9 34.65 11.51 7.31
C ASN A 9 33.66 12.67 7.46
N LEU A 10 33.65 13.39 8.59
CA LEU A 10 32.80 14.57 8.77
C LEU A 10 33.47 15.86 8.29
N GLY A 11 34.80 15.92 8.27
CA GLY A 11 35.55 17.09 7.78
C GLY A 11 35.78 17.11 6.27
N THR A 12 35.33 16.10 5.52
CA THR A 12 35.54 15.99 4.07
C THR A 12 34.21 15.79 3.36
N ILE A 13 33.90 16.66 2.40
CA ILE A 13 32.71 16.51 1.56
C ILE A 13 32.90 15.32 0.61
N ALA A 14 31.81 14.58 0.37
CA ALA A 14 31.77 13.44 -0.55
C ALA A 14 32.63 12.25 -0.13
N LYS A 15 32.84 12.07 1.18
CA LYS A 15 33.54 10.91 1.74
C LYS A 15 32.64 10.17 2.71
N SER A 16 32.36 8.91 2.41
CA SER A 16 31.51 8.05 3.23
C SER A 16 32.32 6.94 3.89
N GLY A 17 32.25 6.88 5.23
CA GLY A 17 32.78 5.74 5.99
C GLY A 17 32.09 4.42 5.62
N THR A 18 30.84 4.48 5.18
CA THR A 18 30.08 3.31 4.70
C THR A 18 30.71 2.71 3.45
N SER A 19 31.13 3.53 2.48
CA SER A 19 31.78 3.04 1.26
C SER A 19 33.11 2.33 1.58
N ALA A 20 33.93 2.93 2.43
CA ALA A 20 35.20 2.35 2.86
C ALA A 20 35.01 1.05 3.68
N PHE A 21 33.92 0.96 4.47
CA PHE A 21 33.58 -0.24 5.22
C PHE A 21 33.11 -1.38 4.31
N VAL A 22 32.27 -1.07 3.31
CA VAL A 22 31.79 -2.05 2.31
C VAL A 22 32.96 -2.61 1.49
N GLU A 23 33.92 -1.78 1.09
CA GLU A 23 35.14 -2.24 0.40
C GLU A 23 35.98 -3.20 1.25
N LYS A 24 36.07 -2.96 2.57
CA LYS A 24 36.83 -3.82 3.49
C LYS A 24 36.10 -5.12 3.86
N MET A 25 34.77 -5.15 3.76
CA MET A 25 33.92 -6.29 4.13
C MET A 25 33.51 -7.18 2.95
N GLN A 26 34.26 -7.16 1.83
CA GLN A 26 34.01 -8.02 0.66
C GLN A 26 33.96 -9.53 0.97
N SER A 27 34.37 -9.97 2.17
CA SER A 27 34.30 -11.35 2.65
C SER A 27 33.23 -11.56 3.73
N GLY A 28 31.96 -11.59 3.32
CA GLY A 28 30.87 -12.23 4.09
C GLY A 28 30.22 -11.38 5.19
N GLY A 29 29.01 -10.92 4.93
CA GLY A 29 28.09 -10.33 5.89
C GLY A 29 26.87 -9.72 5.19
N ASP A 30 25.69 -9.87 5.78
CA ASP A 30 24.44 -9.26 5.26
C ASP A 30 24.43 -7.75 5.56
N LEU A 31 25.20 -6.98 4.79
CA LEU A 31 25.44 -5.56 5.02
C LEU A 31 24.30 -4.70 4.46
N ASN A 32 23.26 -4.53 5.26
CA ASN A 32 22.16 -3.59 5.03
C ASN A 32 22.58 -2.13 5.33
N LEU A 33 23.69 -1.66 4.74
CA LEU A 33 24.18 -0.30 4.93
C LEU A 33 23.73 0.63 3.79
N ILE A 34 23.35 1.85 4.17
CA ILE A 34 22.86 2.90 3.27
C ILE A 34 23.84 4.08 3.30
N GLY A 35 23.96 4.80 2.18
CA GLY A 35 24.67 6.08 2.11
C GLY A 35 26.11 6.00 1.63
N GLN A 36 26.25 5.96 0.31
CA GLN A 36 27.55 5.90 -0.37
C GLN A 36 28.11 7.28 -0.75
N PHE A 37 27.26 8.32 -0.81
CA PHE A 37 27.63 9.64 -1.32
C PHE A 37 28.49 10.47 -0.36
N GLY A 38 28.37 10.30 0.96
CA GLY A 38 29.16 11.08 1.93
C GLY A 38 28.79 12.57 1.99
N VAL A 39 27.55 12.93 1.65
CA VAL A 39 27.04 14.32 1.71
C VAL A 39 25.82 14.47 2.63
N GLY A 40 25.15 13.38 2.99
CA GLY A 40 23.88 13.42 3.71
C GLY A 40 23.96 14.06 5.10
N PHE A 41 25.11 14.01 5.78
CA PHE A 41 25.29 14.68 7.07
C PHE A 41 25.08 16.20 6.95
N TYR A 42 25.56 16.84 5.89
CA TYR A 42 25.51 18.29 5.73
C TYR A 42 24.11 18.83 5.44
N SER A 43 23.11 17.99 5.14
CA SER A 43 21.72 18.44 5.01
C SER A 43 21.15 18.95 6.34
N VAL A 44 21.80 18.63 7.46
CA VAL A 44 21.48 19.18 8.78
C VAL A 44 21.49 20.72 8.82
N TYR A 45 22.36 21.36 8.02
CA TYR A 45 22.47 22.82 7.94
C TYR A 45 21.34 23.47 7.12
N LEU A 46 20.41 22.69 6.58
CA LEU A 46 19.15 23.22 6.07
C LEU A 46 18.25 23.73 7.20
N VAL A 47 18.41 23.18 8.41
CA VAL A 47 17.54 23.47 9.57
C VAL A 47 18.31 23.98 10.80
N ALA A 48 19.64 23.85 10.83
CA ALA A 48 20.48 24.29 11.94
C ALA A 48 21.56 25.29 11.52
N ASP A 49 21.86 26.26 12.40
CA ASP A 49 22.97 27.22 12.24
C ASP A 49 24.28 26.71 12.82
N TYR A 50 24.19 25.80 13.80
CA TYR A 50 25.33 25.21 14.47
C TYR A 50 25.04 23.75 14.81
N VAL A 51 26.06 22.91 14.64
CA VAL A 51 25.95 21.47 14.90
C VAL A 51 27.13 21.01 15.73
N GLU A 52 26.81 20.27 16.77
CA GLU A 52 27.80 19.55 17.58
C GLU A 52 27.60 18.04 17.37
N VAL A 53 28.70 17.32 17.21
CA VAL A 53 28.72 15.85 17.15
C VAL A 53 29.64 15.35 18.24
N VAL A 54 29.05 14.82 19.31
CA VAL A 54 29.78 14.14 20.38
C VAL A 54 29.92 12.67 19.98
N SER A 55 31.14 12.14 19.94
CA SER A 55 31.38 10.77 19.50
C SER A 55 32.32 10.02 20.43
N LYS A 56 31.96 8.77 20.74
CA LYS A 56 32.79 7.85 21.52
C LYS A 56 32.97 6.53 20.77
N HIS A 57 34.19 6.28 20.30
CA HIS A 57 34.61 4.97 19.78
C HIS A 57 35.26 4.14 20.88
N ASN A 58 35.19 2.80 20.84
CA ASN A 58 35.82 1.96 21.87
C ASN A 58 37.35 2.14 21.92
N ASP A 59 37.96 2.31 20.75
CA ASP A 59 39.43 2.43 20.61
C ASP A 59 39.96 3.85 20.80
N ASP A 60 39.11 4.80 21.22
CA ASP A 60 39.52 6.20 21.37
C ASP A 60 38.74 6.90 22.50
N LYS A 61 39.15 8.12 22.85
CA LYS A 61 38.46 8.98 23.82
C LYS A 61 37.15 9.54 23.26
N GLN A 62 36.36 10.20 24.12
CA GLN A 62 35.21 10.98 23.67
C GLN A 62 35.69 12.32 23.10
N TYR A 63 35.18 12.68 21.93
CA TYR A 63 35.50 13.94 21.26
C TYR A 63 34.23 14.67 20.86
N VAL A 64 34.28 15.99 20.87
CA VAL A 64 33.25 16.88 20.33
C VAL A 64 33.77 17.47 19.02
N TRP A 65 33.00 17.31 17.95
CA TRP A 65 33.19 17.99 16.68
C TRP A 65 32.14 19.10 16.54
N GLU A 66 32.54 20.28 16.09
CA GLU A 66 31.68 21.47 16.06
C GLU A 66 31.86 22.25 14.76
N SER A 67 30.76 22.71 14.14
CA SER A 67 30.83 23.57 12.95
C SER A 67 29.56 24.40 12.71
N LYS A 68 29.75 25.54 12.04
CA LYS A 68 28.70 26.45 11.54
C LYS A 68 28.53 26.38 10.02
N ALA A 69 29.15 25.39 9.37
CA ALA A 69 29.23 25.29 7.91
C ALA A 69 29.87 26.51 7.21
N ASP A 70 30.79 27.21 7.88
CA ASP A 70 31.51 28.39 7.34
C ASP A 70 32.84 28.04 6.63
N GLY A 71 33.05 26.77 6.32
CA GLY A 71 34.28 26.23 5.74
C GLY A 71 35.29 25.73 6.78
N SER A 72 34.99 25.83 8.08
CA SER A 72 35.83 25.33 9.16
C SER A 72 35.07 24.45 10.17
N PHE A 73 35.81 23.67 10.95
CA PHE A 73 35.29 22.90 12.08
C PHE A 73 36.34 22.80 13.18
N ALA A 74 35.89 22.59 14.41
CA ALA A 74 36.76 22.36 15.57
C ALA A 74 36.57 20.93 16.10
N ILE A 75 37.63 20.37 16.71
CA ILE A 75 37.56 19.10 17.44
C ILE A 75 38.30 19.24 18.76
N SER A 76 37.62 18.94 19.86
CA SER A 76 38.17 18.93 21.22
C SER A 76 37.90 17.60 21.90
N GLU A 77 38.78 17.20 22.82
CA GLU A 77 38.47 16.11 23.77
C GLU A 77 37.32 16.56 24.66
N ASP A 78 36.33 15.70 24.85
CA ASP A 78 35.14 16.02 25.65
C ASP A 78 35.45 15.83 27.15
N THR A 79 35.36 16.92 27.91
CA THR A 79 35.60 16.91 29.36
C THR A 79 34.42 17.44 30.16
N TRP A 80 33.27 17.69 29.54
CA TRP A 80 32.15 18.38 30.18
C TRP A 80 30.80 17.71 29.97
N ASN A 81 30.62 16.88 28.93
CA ASN A 81 29.41 16.07 28.78
C ASN A 81 29.52 14.75 29.54
N GLU A 82 28.37 14.12 29.78
CA GLU A 82 28.34 12.77 30.30
C GLU A 82 29.00 11.76 29.33
N PRO A 83 29.71 10.74 29.82
CA PRO A 83 30.30 9.73 28.96
C PRO A 83 29.24 8.87 28.24
N LEU A 84 29.26 8.86 26.91
CA LEU A 84 28.31 8.10 26.09
C LEU A 84 28.51 6.57 26.17
N GLY A 85 29.65 6.11 26.67
CA GLY A 85 30.09 4.71 26.60
C GLY A 85 30.51 4.28 25.19
N ARG A 86 29.58 4.34 24.22
CA ARG A 86 29.80 4.05 22.79
C ARG A 86 28.73 4.74 21.93
N GLY A 87 29.13 5.29 20.79
CA GLY A 87 28.20 5.79 19.77
C GLY A 87 28.41 7.26 19.46
N THR A 88 27.33 7.96 19.16
CA THR A 88 27.37 9.39 18.81
C THR A 88 26.07 10.08 19.23
N GLU A 89 26.19 11.31 19.71
CA GLU A 89 25.10 12.25 19.93
C GLU A 89 25.26 13.40 18.93
N ILE A 90 24.17 13.85 18.33
CA ILE A 90 24.16 14.98 17.39
C ILE A 90 23.23 16.05 17.95
N ARG A 91 23.77 17.24 18.22
CA ARG A 91 23.01 18.38 18.74
C ARG A 91 22.81 19.40 17.64
N LEU A 92 21.54 19.71 17.38
CA LEU A 92 21.13 20.63 16.33
C LEU A 92 20.70 21.95 16.96
N HIS A 93 21.47 22.99 16.73
CA HIS A 93 21.08 24.35 17.11
C HIS A 93 20.25 24.91 15.97
N LEU A 94 18.94 24.67 16.07
CA LEU A 94 17.98 24.98 15.01
C LEU A 94 17.92 26.47 14.73
N ARG A 95 17.66 26.80 13.48
CA ARG A 95 17.32 28.17 13.06
C ARG A 95 15.99 28.61 13.64
N ASP A 96 15.79 29.92 13.72
CA ASP A 96 14.53 30.49 14.24
C ASP A 96 13.32 30.03 13.42
N GLU A 97 13.46 29.93 12.10
CA GLU A 97 12.43 29.45 11.17
C GLU A 97 12.20 27.94 11.20
N ALA A 98 13.10 27.16 11.79
CA ALA A 98 13.06 25.70 11.82
C ALA A 98 12.53 25.13 13.15
N LYS A 99 11.96 25.99 14.02
CA LYS A 99 11.44 25.58 15.34
C LYS A 99 10.27 24.60 15.27
N GLU A 100 9.60 24.45 14.13
CA GLU A 100 8.57 23.42 13.91
C GLU A 100 9.09 22.00 14.16
N TYR A 101 10.41 21.75 14.03
CA TYR A 101 11.01 20.45 14.31
C TYR A 101 11.19 20.16 15.81
N LEU A 102 10.80 21.09 16.69
CA LEU A 102 10.68 20.85 18.13
C LEU A 102 9.28 20.31 18.50
N GLU A 103 8.32 20.35 17.58
CA GLU A 103 6.96 19.85 17.82
C GLU A 103 6.92 18.32 17.75
N GLU A 104 6.32 17.70 18.76
CA GLU A 104 6.25 16.24 18.89
C GLU A 104 5.56 15.59 17.68
N ASP A 105 4.40 16.12 17.28
CA ASP A 105 3.62 15.61 16.15
C ASP A 105 4.40 15.66 14.83
N LYS A 106 5.15 16.73 14.61
CA LYS A 106 6.00 16.89 13.43
C LYS A 106 7.05 15.78 13.35
N LEU A 107 7.72 15.49 14.47
CA LEU A 107 8.73 14.43 14.54
C LEU A 107 8.11 13.05 14.33
N LYS A 108 6.95 12.78 14.95
CA LYS A 108 6.19 11.53 14.75
C LYS A 108 5.85 11.32 13.28
N ASP A 109 5.34 12.34 12.60
CA ASP A 109 4.99 12.29 11.18
C ASP A 109 6.21 12.02 10.28
N LEU A 110 7.35 12.66 10.56
CA LEU A 110 8.59 12.45 9.81
C LEU A 110 9.14 11.03 9.98
N VAL A 111 9.16 10.52 11.21
CA VAL A 111 9.59 9.14 11.49
C VAL A 111 8.66 8.16 10.79
N LYS A 112 7.34 8.34 10.91
CA LYS A 112 6.34 7.49 10.24
C LYS A 112 6.44 7.55 8.72
N ARG A 113 6.83 8.67 8.13
CA ARG A 113 6.96 8.79 6.68
C ARG A 113 8.25 8.17 6.14
N TYR A 114 9.38 8.44 6.77
CA TYR A 114 10.70 8.16 6.19
C TYR A 114 11.46 7.00 6.84
N SER A 115 11.15 6.70 8.11
CA SER A 115 11.95 5.78 8.95
C SER A 115 11.13 4.68 9.65
N GLU A 116 9.85 4.55 9.31
CA GLU A 116 8.91 3.58 9.91
C GLU A 116 9.43 2.13 9.90
N PHE A 117 10.25 1.77 8.91
CA PHE A 117 10.69 0.39 8.68
C PHE A 117 12.19 0.17 8.88
N ILE A 118 12.86 1.07 9.59
CA ILE A 118 14.26 0.90 10.01
C ILE A 118 14.37 -0.24 11.04
N ASN A 119 15.40 -1.07 10.91
CA ASN A 119 15.60 -2.27 11.75
C ASN A 119 15.94 -2.00 13.21
N PHE A 120 16.20 -0.74 13.56
CA PHE A 120 16.57 -0.33 14.90
C PHE A 120 15.39 0.41 15.55
N PRO A 121 15.12 0.19 16.84
CA PRO A 121 14.05 0.89 17.53
C PRO A 121 14.35 2.39 17.57
N ILE A 122 13.36 3.19 17.17
CA ILE A 122 13.39 4.64 17.15
C ILE A 122 12.52 5.11 18.32
N TYR A 123 13.17 5.74 19.29
CA TYR A 123 12.50 6.31 20.45
C TYR A 123 12.40 7.83 20.31
N LEU A 124 11.26 8.38 20.71
CA LEU A 124 11.05 9.83 20.88
C LEU A 124 10.85 10.13 22.36
N TRP A 125 11.50 11.17 22.85
CA TRP A 125 11.25 11.66 24.21
C TRP A 125 9.99 12.53 24.18
N SER A 126 8.87 11.93 24.57
CA SER A 126 7.53 12.52 24.48
C SER A 126 7.05 12.96 25.88
N THR A 127 6.12 13.91 25.91
CA THR A 127 5.55 14.41 27.16
C THR A 127 4.10 13.93 27.30
N LYS A 128 3.73 13.38 28.47
CA LYS A 128 2.39 12.88 28.77
C LYS A 128 1.81 13.54 30.02
N GLU A 129 0.54 13.94 29.94
CA GLU A 129 -0.24 14.32 31.11
C GLU A 129 -0.74 13.05 31.81
N VAL A 130 -0.37 12.90 33.09
CA VAL A 130 -0.84 11.81 33.95
C VAL A 130 -1.63 12.44 35.09
N ASP A 131 -2.83 11.92 35.32
CA ASP A 131 -3.67 12.29 36.46
C ASP A 131 -3.09 11.66 37.73
N VAL A 132 -2.50 12.47 38.61
CA VAL A 132 -1.95 12.04 39.89
C VAL A 132 -2.91 12.47 40.99
N GLU A 133 -3.38 11.50 41.78
CA GLU A 133 -4.19 11.77 42.98
C GLU A 133 -3.28 12.22 44.12
N VAL A 134 -3.40 13.49 44.50
CA VAL A 134 -2.63 14.09 45.60
C VAL A 134 -3.58 14.36 46.78
N PRO A 135 -3.20 14.11 48.04
CA PRO A 135 -4.05 14.43 49.18
C PRO A 135 -4.40 15.92 49.18
N ALA A 136 -5.68 16.26 49.31
CA ALA A 136 -6.13 17.63 49.46
C ALA A 136 -5.75 18.12 50.86
N ASP A 137 -4.68 18.91 50.95
CA ASP A 137 -4.39 19.67 52.18
C ASP A 137 -5.51 20.70 52.43
N GLU A 138 -5.99 20.76 53.67
CA GLU A 138 -7.09 21.61 54.15
C GLU A 138 -6.71 23.10 54.26
N GLU A 139 -6.00 23.68 53.30
CA GLU A 139 -5.68 25.12 53.31
C GLU A 139 -5.64 25.66 51.88
N GLU A 140 -6.82 25.88 51.28
CA GLU A 140 -7.15 27.05 50.45
C GLU A 140 -8.68 27.06 50.25
N THR A 141 -9.35 27.81 51.11
CA THR A 141 -10.78 28.15 51.01
C THR A 141 -11.01 29.08 49.81
N SER A 142 -11.66 28.52 48.79
CA SER A 142 -12.70 29.12 47.95
C SER A 142 -12.94 30.64 48.04
N GLU A 143 -12.56 31.37 47.00
CA GLU A 143 -13.41 32.44 46.45
C GLU A 143 -14.03 31.92 45.13
N ASP A 144 -15.30 32.28 44.93
CA ASP A 144 -16.14 32.05 43.74
C ASP A 144 -16.95 30.74 43.65
N GLU A 145 -18.05 30.68 44.40
CA GLU A 145 -19.29 30.06 43.91
C GLU A 145 -20.42 31.11 43.90
N GLU A 146 -20.79 31.58 42.71
CA GLU A 146 -22.07 32.22 42.45
C GLU A 146 -23.04 31.22 41.81
N SER A 147 -24.23 31.13 42.41
CA SER A 147 -25.56 30.98 41.79
C SER A 147 -26.32 29.63 41.76
N THR A 148 -27.13 29.44 42.83
CA THR A 148 -28.59 29.15 42.85
C THR A 148 -29.13 27.72 42.51
N PRO A 149 -30.38 27.32 42.91
CA PRO A 149 -30.75 26.80 44.24
C PRO A 149 -31.75 25.60 44.24
N GLU A 150 -32.02 25.05 45.44
CA GLU A 150 -33.20 24.25 45.88
C GLU A 150 -33.45 22.88 45.21
N THR A 151 -33.73 21.77 45.91
CA THR A 151 -34.82 21.52 46.89
C THR A 151 -34.58 20.22 47.71
N THR A 152 -35.00 20.21 48.99
CA THR A 152 -35.61 19.11 49.83
C THR A 152 -34.92 17.73 49.92
N ASP A 153 -34.82 17.00 51.03
CA ASP A 153 -35.50 16.95 52.33
C ASP A 153 -34.58 16.32 53.41
N GLU A 154 -34.98 16.44 54.68
CA GLU A 154 -34.27 16.04 55.90
C GLU A 154 -34.33 14.52 56.23
N GLU A 155 -33.43 14.16 57.16
CA GLU A 155 -33.43 13.06 58.15
C GLU A 155 -32.60 11.78 57.86
N GLU A 156 -31.45 11.73 58.55
CA GLU A 156 -30.96 10.70 59.49
C GLU A 156 -31.23 9.22 59.14
N THR A 157 -30.30 8.26 59.13
CA THR A 157 -29.05 8.00 59.86
C THR A 157 -28.54 6.65 59.30
N GLU A 158 -27.23 6.41 59.21
CA GLU A 158 -26.60 5.14 59.66
C GLU A 158 -25.09 5.10 59.38
N GLU A 159 -24.47 4.15 60.06
CA GLU A 159 -23.08 4.03 60.48
C GLU A 159 -22.02 3.83 59.38
N GLY A 160 -20.83 4.35 59.66
CA GLY A 160 -19.57 3.64 59.41
C GLY A 160 -18.94 3.77 58.02
N GLU A 161 -18.18 4.84 57.78
CA GLU A 161 -17.13 4.83 56.75
C GLU A 161 -15.87 5.54 57.25
N GLU A 162 -14.73 4.84 57.14
CA GLU A 162 -13.39 5.41 57.26
C GLU A 162 -13.28 6.65 56.36
N LYS A 163 -12.95 7.81 56.93
CA LYS A 163 -12.63 9.01 56.14
C LYS A 163 -11.44 8.72 55.25
N LYS A 164 -11.68 8.32 54.00
CA LYS A 164 -10.65 8.36 52.94
C LYS A 164 -10.24 9.83 52.77
N PRO A 165 -8.94 10.16 52.79
CA PRO A 165 -8.48 11.52 52.54
C PRO A 165 -9.02 11.96 51.17
N LYS A 166 -9.62 13.16 51.10
CA LYS A 166 -10.03 13.75 49.82
C LYS A 166 -8.79 13.86 48.95
N THR A 167 -8.73 13.17 47.83
CA THR A 167 -7.66 13.34 46.84
C THR A 167 -8.10 14.38 45.80
N LYS A 168 -7.21 15.31 45.45
CA LYS A 168 -7.35 16.18 44.27
C LYS A 168 -6.57 15.52 43.14
N THR A 169 -7.20 15.36 42.00
CA THR A 169 -6.53 14.94 40.76
C THR A 169 -5.76 16.13 40.21
N ILE A 170 -4.44 16.07 40.24
CA ILE A 170 -3.55 17.06 39.62
C ILE A 170 -2.97 16.43 38.35
N LYS A 171 -3.03 17.16 37.23
CA LYS A 171 -2.37 16.76 35.99
C LYS A 171 -0.87 16.99 36.13
N GLU A 172 -0.10 15.92 36.31
CA GLU A 172 1.35 15.97 36.29
C GLU A 172 1.87 15.69 34.88
N THR A 173 2.79 16.54 34.42
CA THR A 173 3.43 16.37 33.12
C THR A 173 4.69 15.53 33.31
N THR A 174 4.68 14.29 32.79
CA THR A 174 5.83 13.38 32.85
C THR A 174 6.41 13.17 31.45
N SER A 175 7.71 12.91 31.34
CA SER A 175 8.36 12.63 30.06
C SER A 175 8.87 11.20 30.03
N GLU A 176 8.65 10.51 28.92
CA GLU A 176 9.09 9.14 28.71
C GLU A 176 9.52 8.87 27.26
N TRP A 177 10.32 7.82 27.08
CA TRP A 177 10.72 7.35 25.75
C TRP A 177 9.61 6.52 25.12
N GLU A 178 9.01 7.03 24.04
CA GLU A 178 7.98 6.36 23.25
C GLU A 178 8.61 5.66 22.04
N LEU A 179 8.33 4.37 21.84
CA LEU A 179 8.77 3.62 20.65
C LEU A 179 7.87 3.97 19.45
N LEU A 180 8.43 4.56 18.40
CA LEU A 180 7.65 5.03 17.24
C LEU A 180 7.50 4.00 16.12
N ASN A 181 8.47 3.09 15.92
CA ASN A 181 8.52 2.17 14.77
C ASN A 181 8.29 0.69 15.14
N ASP A 182 7.19 0.40 15.84
CA ASP A 182 6.78 -0.97 16.20
C ASP A 182 6.33 -1.81 14.97
N VAL A 183 5.94 -1.16 13.86
CA VAL A 183 5.41 -1.88 12.69
C VAL A 183 6.52 -2.67 12.00
N LYS A 184 6.49 -3.99 12.17
CA LYS A 184 7.41 -4.90 11.50
C LYS A 184 7.21 -4.83 9.98
N ALA A 185 8.30 -4.66 9.25
CA ALA A 185 8.31 -4.68 7.79
C ALA A 185 7.90 -6.06 7.25
N VAL A 186 6.61 -6.23 6.95
CA VAL A 186 6.01 -7.52 6.57
C VAL A 186 6.67 -8.13 5.34
N TRP A 187 7.03 -7.30 4.35
CA TRP A 187 7.65 -7.74 3.10
C TRP A 187 9.09 -8.25 3.24
N LEU A 188 9.73 -8.02 4.39
CA LEU A 188 11.10 -8.51 4.63
C LEU A 188 11.12 -9.92 5.19
N ARG A 189 10.00 -10.37 5.77
CA ARG A 189 9.81 -11.71 6.35
C ARG A 189 9.49 -12.74 5.29
N SER A 190 9.66 -14.02 5.62
CA SER A 190 9.19 -15.10 4.75
C SER A 190 7.66 -15.05 4.64
N PRO A 191 7.06 -15.12 3.43
CA PRO A 191 5.61 -15.14 3.27
C PRO A 191 4.90 -16.24 4.07
N LYS A 192 5.60 -17.32 4.41
CA LYS A 192 5.08 -18.45 5.19
C LYS A 192 4.98 -18.18 6.69
N GLU A 193 5.68 -17.16 7.17
CA GLU A 193 5.74 -16.79 8.59
C GLU A 193 4.82 -15.62 8.92
N VAL A 194 4.14 -15.06 7.91
CA VAL A 194 3.24 -13.91 8.07
C VAL A 194 1.81 -14.40 8.05
N THR A 195 1.03 -14.06 9.06
CA THR A 195 -0.39 -14.43 9.14
C THR A 195 -1.29 -13.44 8.37
N ASP A 196 -2.51 -13.85 8.07
CA ASP A 196 -3.50 -13.02 7.36
C ASP A 196 -3.86 -11.75 8.15
N GLU A 197 -3.86 -11.83 9.50
CA GLU A 197 -4.05 -10.67 10.38
C GLU A 197 -2.88 -9.69 10.27
N GLU A 198 -1.64 -10.19 10.15
CA GLU A 198 -0.47 -9.33 9.96
C GLU A 198 -0.51 -8.61 8.61
N TYR A 199 -0.92 -9.30 7.54
CA TYR A 199 -1.16 -8.66 6.24
C TYR A 199 -2.27 -7.62 6.29
N SER A 200 -3.38 -7.92 6.98
CA SER A 200 -4.51 -7.00 7.12
C SER A 200 -4.11 -5.76 7.91
N LYS A 201 -3.45 -5.92 9.07
CA LYS A 201 -2.93 -4.79 9.88
C LYS A 201 -1.95 -3.94 9.08
N PHE A 202 -1.07 -4.57 8.32
CA PHE A 202 -0.13 -3.85 7.46
C PHE A 202 -0.85 -3.09 6.34
N TYR A 203 -1.85 -3.69 5.71
CA TYR A 203 -2.69 -3.02 4.72
C TYR A 203 -3.37 -1.77 5.29
N HIS A 204 -3.98 -1.85 6.48
CA HIS A 204 -4.62 -0.70 7.13
C HIS A 204 -3.64 0.44 7.40
N SER A 205 -2.45 0.13 7.95
CA SER A 205 -1.39 1.12 8.14
C SER A 205 -0.97 1.77 6.81
N LEU A 206 -0.76 0.95 5.78
CA LEU A 206 -0.35 1.41 4.45
C LEU A 206 -1.43 2.29 3.78
N ALA A 207 -2.69 1.86 3.86
CA ALA A 207 -3.84 2.50 3.26
C ALA A 207 -4.26 3.79 3.97
N LYS A 208 -3.73 4.03 5.18
CA LYS A 208 -4.21 5.05 6.13
C LYS A 208 -5.73 4.93 6.36
N ASP A 209 -6.21 3.69 6.34
CA ASP A 209 -7.62 3.36 6.45
C ASP A 209 -7.82 2.56 7.74
N PHE A 210 -8.50 3.19 8.69
CA PHE A 210 -8.80 2.62 10.01
C PHE A 210 -10.15 1.90 10.04
N GLY A 211 -10.79 1.69 8.89
CA GLY A 211 -11.94 0.79 8.79
C GLY A 211 -11.55 -0.67 9.02
N ASP A 212 -12.56 -1.53 9.23
CA ASP A 212 -12.38 -2.96 9.45
C ASP A 212 -12.31 -3.80 8.15
N ASP A 213 -12.42 -3.13 6.98
CA ASP A 213 -12.47 -3.80 5.68
C ASP A 213 -11.09 -4.38 5.30
N LYS A 214 -10.98 -5.71 5.28
CA LYS A 214 -9.76 -6.44 4.86
C LYS A 214 -9.51 -6.30 3.36
N PRO A 215 -8.24 -6.37 2.88
CA PRO A 215 -7.95 -6.42 1.45
C PRO A 215 -8.56 -7.68 0.81
N MET A 216 -9.07 -7.58 -0.43
CA MET A 216 -9.66 -8.73 -1.14
C MET A 216 -8.65 -9.83 -1.42
N ALA A 217 -7.40 -9.45 -1.68
CA ALA A 217 -6.27 -10.34 -1.93
C ALA A 217 -4.95 -9.61 -1.76
N TRP A 218 -3.87 -10.38 -1.59
CA TRP A 218 -2.51 -9.86 -1.60
C TRP A 218 -1.53 -10.79 -2.32
N SER A 219 -0.40 -10.21 -2.74
CA SER A 219 0.72 -10.92 -3.34
C SER A 219 2.01 -10.48 -2.69
N HIS A 220 2.59 -11.36 -1.87
CA HIS A 220 3.91 -11.19 -1.28
C HIS A 220 4.92 -12.05 -2.06
N PHE A 221 5.93 -11.42 -2.68
CA PHE A 221 6.94 -12.15 -3.41
C PHE A 221 8.31 -11.46 -3.43
N THR A 222 9.35 -12.28 -3.54
CA THR A 222 10.70 -11.86 -3.94
C THR A 222 10.88 -12.15 -5.41
N ALA A 223 11.42 -11.18 -6.13
CA ALA A 223 11.77 -11.28 -7.54
C ALA A 223 13.29 -11.33 -7.68
N GLU A 224 13.81 -12.44 -8.21
CA GLU A 224 15.26 -12.65 -8.43
C GLU A 224 15.64 -12.47 -9.91
N GLY A 225 16.94 -12.45 -10.22
CA GLY A 225 17.49 -12.32 -11.59
C GLY A 225 18.13 -10.95 -11.85
N ASP A 226 17.90 -10.36 -13.02
CA ASP A 226 18.52 -9.09 -13.44
C ASP A 226 18.27 -7.91 -12.49
N VAL A 227 17.14 -7.96 -11.78
CA VAL A 227 16.77 -6.99 -10.74
C VAL A 227 16.18 -7.76 -9.58
N GLU A 228 16.81 -7.59 -8.42
CA GLU A 228 16.36 -8.15 -7.16
C GLU A 228 15.51 -7.12 -6.39
N PHE A 229 14.30 -7.54 -6.02
CA PHE A 229 13.41 -6.74 -5.19
C PHE A 229 12.38 -7.63 -4.48
N LYS A 230 11.86 -7.12 -3.36
CA LYS A 230 10.71 -7.67 -2.64
C LYS A 230 9.51 -6.78 -2.90
N ALA A 231 8.34 -7.36 -3.01
CA ALA A 231 7.10 -6.61 -3.20
C ALA A 231 5.94 -7.25 -2.46
N LEU A 232 5.05 -6.38 -1.99
CA LEU A 232 3.79 -6.74 -1.37
C LEU A 232 2.69 -5.86 -1.99
N LEU A 233 1.79 -6.49 -2.72
CA LEU A 233 0.67 -5.86 -3.40
C LEU A 233 -0.65 -6.27 -2.76
N PHE A 234 -1.62 -5.37 -2.73
CA PHE A 234 -2.96 -5.56 -2.19
C PHE A 234 -4.02 -5.11 -3.19
N VAL A 235 -5.11 -5.88 -3.27
CA VAL A 235 -6.37 -5.45 -3.88
C VAL A 235 -7.24 -4.84 -2.78
N PRO A 236 -7.56 -3.53 -2.85
CA PRO A 236 -8.43 -2.92 -1.85
C PRO A 236 -9.87 -3.47 -1.94
N PRO A 237 -10.64 -3.45 -0.83
CA PRO A 237 -12.01 -3.95 -0.77
C PRO A 237 -13.02 -3.09 -1.53
N LYS A 238 -12.69 -1.82 -1.79
CA LYS A 238 -13.54 -0.87 -2.54
C LYS A 238 -12.67 0.01 -3.43
N ALA A 239 -13.20 0.38 -4.58
CA ALA A 239 -12.58 1.39 -5.44
C ALA A 239 -12.71 2.78 -4.80
N PRO A 240 -11.66 3.63 -4.89
CA PRO A 240 -11.82 5.05 -4.62
C PRO A 240 -12.91 5.66 -5.50
N HIS A 241 -13.74 6.54 -4.95
CA HIS A 241 -14.88 7.14 -5.68
C HIS A 241 -14.44 7.86 -6.96
N ASP A 242 -13.24 8.44 -6.97
CA ASP A 242 -12.65 9.21 -8.05
C ASP A 242 -11.75 8.38 -8.99
N LEU A 243 -11.65 7.05 -8.81
CA LEU A 243 -10.70 6.19 -9.54
C LEU A 243 -10.78 6.36 -11.06
N TYR A 244 -12.00 6.42 -11.61
CA TYR A 244 -12.22 6.50 -13.06
C TYR A 244 -12.38 7.93 -13.58
N GLU A 245 -12.83 8.87 -12.75
CA GLU A 245 -12.90 10.29 -13.11
C GLU A 245 -11.49 10.88 -13.23
N SER A 246 -10.62 10.48 -12.32
CA SER A 246 -9.24 10.95 -12.24
C SER A 246 -8.28 10.11 -13.10
N TYR A 247 -8.75 9.08 -13.79
CA TYR A 247 -7.91 8.09 -14.50
C TYR A 247 -6.81 8.67 -15.40
N TYR A 248 -7.13 9.68 -16.21
CA TYR A 248 -6.17 10.31 -17.11
C TYR A 248 -5.36 11.44 -16.47
N ASN A 249 -5.88 12.06 -15.41
CA ASN A 249 -5.34 13.28 -14.80
C ASN A 249 -4.60 13.02 -13.49
N ASN A 250 -4.82 11.87 -12.87
CA ASN A 250 -4.21 11.47 -11.62
C ASN A 250 -2.98 10.62 -11.91
N ASN A 251 -1.86 11.17 -11.48
CA ASN A 251 -0.51 10.66 -11.60
C ASN A 251 0.02 10.39 -10.18
N LYS A 252 -0.85 9.86 -9.31
CA LYS A 252 -0.44 9.35 -8.01
C LYS A 252 -0.39 7.83 -8.06
N SER A 253 0.79 7.30 -7.81
CA SER A 253 1.01 5.88 -7.59
C SER A 253 0.51 5.48 -6.21
N ASN A 254 -0.21 4.37 -6.14
CA ASN A 254 -0.59 3.76 -4.86
C ASN A 254 0.48 2.77 -4.35
N LEU A 255 1.65 2.74 -4.99
CA LEU A 255 2.81 1.97 -4.56
C LEU A 255 3.87 2.87 -3.94
N LYS A 256 4.31 2.52 -2.73
CA LYS A 256 5.48 3.14 -2.11
C LYS A 256 6.76 2.42 -2.52
N LEU A 257 7.75 3.18 -2.96
CA LEU A 257 9.05 2.64 -3.36
C LEU A 257 10.07 2.84 -2.26
N TYR A 258 10.70 1.74 -1.88
CA TYR A 258 11.80 1.67 -0.93
C TYR A 258 13.06 1.21 -1.65
N VAL A 259 14.19 1.74 -1.20
CA VAL A 259 15.51 1.22 -1.58
C VAL A 259 16.29 0.96 -0.32
N ARG A 260 16.66 -0.31 -0.11
CA ARG A 260 17.28 -0.77 1.14
C ARG A 260 16.47 -0.34 2.35
N ARG A 261 15.14 -0.54 2.32
CA ARG A 261 14.20 -0.22 3.41
C ARG A 261 14.02 1.27 3.71
N VAL A 262 14.64 2.16 2.93
CA VAL A 262 14.44 3.61 3.04
C VAL A 262 13.38 4.04 2.05
N PHE A 263 12.37 4.76 2.53
CA PHE A 263 11.34 5.33 1.67
C PHE A 263 11.96 6.34 0.71
N ILE A 264 11.69 6.17 -0.59
CA ILE A 264 12.18 7.04 -1.65
C ILE A 264 11.06 7.95 -2.13
N SER A 265 9.96 7.35 -2.58
CA SER A 265 8.84 8.10 -3.15
C SER A 265 7.57 7.24 -3.23
N ASP A 266 6.42 7.91 -3.15
CA ASP A 266 5.09 7.41 -3.47
C ASP A 266 4.49 8.10 -4.72
N GLU A 267 5.27 8.96 -5.38
CA GLU A 267 4.87 9.72 -6.59
C GLU A 267 5.36 9.06 -7.87
N PHE A 268 5.67 7.76 -7.82
CA PHE A 268 6.32 7.05 -8.93
C PHE A 268 5.31 6.24 -9.76
N ASP A 269 4.75 6.87 -10.78
CA ASP A 269 3.71 6.30 -11.66
C ASP A 269 4.18 5.19 -12.60
N ASP A 270 5.49 5.02 -12.73
CA ASP A 270 6.04 4.11 -13.73
C ASP A 270 6.04 2.64 -13.31
N LEU A 271 5.81 2.33 -12.03
CA LEU A 271 5.85 0.96 -11.49
C LEU A 271 4.67 0.08 -11.90
N LEU A 272 3.49 0.66 -12.07
CA LEU A 272 2.29 -0.03 -12.57
C LEU A 272 1.65 0.77 -13.70
N PRO A 273 0.95 0.11 -14.63
CA PRO A 273 0.13 0.81 -15.61
C PRO A 273 -1.13 1.38 -14.94
N LYS A 274 -1.72 2.42 -15.55
CA LYS A 274 -2.90 3.13 -14.99
C LYS A 274 -4.06 2.20 -14.66
N TYR A 275 -4.31 1.19 -15.49
CA TYR A 275 -5.35 0.19 -15.26
C TYR A 275 -5.12 -0.73 -14.04
N LEU A 276 -3.94 -0.71 -13.40
CA LEU A 276 -3.67 -1.40 -12.14
C LEU A 276 -3.40 -0.42 -10.98
N ASN A 277 -3.59 0.88 -11.20
CA ASN A 277 -3.22 1.89 -10.20
C ASN A 277 -4.13 1.86 -8.95
N PHE A 278 -5.22 1.10 -8.97
CA PHE A 278 -6.02 0.85 -7.76
C PHE A 278 -5.29 -0.05 -6.74
N LEU A 279 -4.25 -0.79 -7.14
CA LEU A 279 -3.50 -1.65 -6.24
C LEU A 279 -2.69 -0.80 -5.26
N LYS A 280 -2.79 -1.15 -3.98
CA LYS A 280 -1.95 -0.58 -2.92
C LYS A 280 -0.78 -1.51 -2.67
N GLY A 281 0.36 -0.96 -2.29
CA GLY A 281 1.49 -1.83 -1.98
C GLY A 281 2.80 -1.12 -1.83
N ILE A 282 3.84 -1.94 -1.80
CA ILE A 282 5.22 -1.49 -1.66
C ILE A 282 6.14 -2.31 -2.55
N VAL A 283 7.25 -1.68 -2.92
CA VAL A 283 8.35 -2.31 -3.65
C VAL A 283 9.64 -1.91 -2.95
N ASP A 284 10.46 -2.87 -2.56
CA ASP A 284 11.75 -2.63 -1.90
C ASP A 284 12.86 -3.31 -2.70
N SER A 285 13.82 -2.54 -3.20
CA SER A 285 14.93 -3.04 -4.00
C SER A 285 16.27 -2.59 -3.45
N ASP A 286 17.21 -3.54 -3.34
CA ASP A 286 18.57 -3.24 -2.86
C ASP A 286 19.51 -2.76 -3.98
N THR A 287 19.06 -2.88 -5.23
CA THR A 287 19.89 -2.75 -6.45
C THR A 287 19.57 -1.51 -7.30
N LEU A 288 18.54 -0.74 -6.94
CA LEU A 288 18.18 0.47 -7.68
C LEU A 288 19.20 1.59 -7.45
N PRO A 289 19.74 2.21 -8.52
CA PRO A 289 20.63 3.36 -8.38
C PRO A 289 19.82 4.57 -7.90
N LEU A 290 20.15 5.08 -6.71
CA LEU A 290 19.59 6.32 -6.18
C LEU A 290 20.32 7.53 -6.77
N ASN A 291 19.61 8.63 -6.96
CA ASN A 291 20.24 9.92 -7.19
C ASN A 291 20.80 10.50 -5.87
N VAL A 292 21.52 11.62 -5.95
CA VAL A 292 22.15 12.26 -4.78
C VAL A 292 21.10 12.74 -3.75
N SER A 293 19.95 13.26 -4.20
CA SER A 293 18.89 13.74 -3.29
C SER A 293 18.11 12.61 -2.61
N ARG A 294 18.14 11.39 -3.16
CA ARG A 294 17.34 10.22 -2.77
C ARG A 294 15.83 10.39 -2.89
N GLU A 295 15.37 11.42 -3.61
CA GLU A 295 13.94 11.68 -3.79
C GLU A 295 13.45 11.23 -5.17
N MET A 296 14.36 11.10 -6.15
CA MET A 296 14.00 10.73 -7.52
C MET A 296 14.89 9.61 -8.03
N LEU A 297 14.31 8.66 -8.73
CA LEU A 297 15.08 7.65 -9.45
C LEU A 297 15.48 8.18 -10.82
N GLN A 298 16.74 7.97 -11.19
CA GLN A 298 17.16 8.14 -12.59
C GLN A 298 16.49 7.03 -13.41
N GLN A 299 15.96 7.36 -14.59
CA GLN A 299 15.31 6.38 -15.47
C GLN A 299 16.30 5.25 -15.80
N HIS A 300 16.07 4.08 -15.20
CA HIS A 300 16.92 2.91 -15.33
C HIS A 300 16.17 1.76 -16.00
N SER A 301 16.88 0.94 -16.78
CA SER A 301 16.31 -0.26 -17.43
C SER A 301 15.66 -1.21 -16.41
N SER A 302 16.18 -1.27 -15.19
CA SER A 302 15.66 -2.07 -14.08
C SER A 302 14.19 -1.80 -13.78
N LEU A 303 13.73 -0.55 -13.90
CA LEU A 303 12.33 -0.19 -13.62
C LEU A 303 11.35 -0.86 -14.60
N LYS A 304 11.74 -1.01 -15.86
CA LYS A 304 10.93 -1.74 -16.86
C LYS A 304 10.77 -3.21 -16.48
N THR A 305 11.85 -3.82 -15.97
CA THR A 305 11.85 -5.21 -15.49
C THR A 305 10.99 -5.37 -14.25
N ILE A 306 11.10 -4.44 -13.29
CA ILE A 306 10.24 -4.39 -12.08
C ILE A 306 8.78 -4.28 -12.49
N LYS A 307 8.42 -3.30 -13.34
CA LYS A 307 7.05 -3.10 -13.86
C LYS A 307 6.48 -4.37 -14.47
N LYS A 308 7.24 -5.02 -15.36
CA LYS A 308 6.80 -6.27 -16.02
C LYS A 308 6.52 -7.39 -15.00
N LYS A 309 7.38 -7.55 -13.99
CA LYS A 309 7.23 -8.55 -12.93
C LYS A 309 6.03 -8.22 -12.02
N LEU A 310 5.84 -6.95 -11.66
CA LEU A 310 4.68 -6.47 -10.88
C LEU A 310 3.37 -6.71 -11.61
N ILE A 311 3.25 -6.32 -12.89
CA ILE A 311 2.05 -6.58 -13.70
C ILE A 311 1.75 -8.09 -13.73
N ARG A 312 2.77 -8.92 -13.91
CA ARG A 312 2.58 -10.37 -13.94
C ARG A 312 2.00 -10.90 -12.64
N LYS A 313 2.57 -10.50 -11.50
CA LYS A 313 2.12 -10.95 -10.17
C LYS A 313 0.75 -10.37 -9.79
N ALA A 314 0.47 -9.12 -10.17
CA ALA A 314 -0.85 -8.52 -10.00
C ALA A 314 -1.95 -9.29 -10.75
N LEU A 315 -1.73 -9.60 -12.04
CA LEU A 315 -2.71 -10.37 -12.81
C LEU A 315 -2.85 -11.81 -12.32
N ASP A 316 -1.77 -12.44 -11.86
CA ASP A 316 -1.83 -13.77 -11.25
C ASP A 316 -2.61 -13.75 -9.92
N MET A 317 -2.44 -12.70 -9.11
CA MET A 317 -3.21 -12.49 -7.87
C MET A 317 -4.71 -12.32 -8.17
N ILE A 318 -5.08 -11.46 -9.12
CA ILE A 318 -6.48 -11.25 -9.51
C ILE A 318 -7.09 -12.55 -10.10
N ARG A 319 -6.32 -13.29 -10.90
CA ARG A 319 -6.75 -14.59 -11.42
C ARG A 319 -7.02 -15.60 -10.31
N LYS A 320 -6.22 -15.62 -9.24
CA LYS A 320 -6.48 -16.50 -8.10
C LYS A 320 -7.79 -16.18 -7.40
N ILE A 321 -8.17 -14.91 -7.28
CA ILE A 321 -9.50 -14.52 -6.76
C ILE A 321 -10.60 -15.20 -7.60
N ALA A 322 -10.45 -15.24 -8.92
CA ALA A 322 -11.40 -15.90 -9.80
C ALA A 322 -11.41 -17.43 -9.68
N GLU A 323 -10.24 -18.05 -9.48
CA GLU A 323 -10.10 -19.52 -9.38
C GLU A 323 -10.53 -20.07 -8.02
N GLU A 324 -10.41 -19.25 -6.98
CA GLU A 324 -10.79 -19.60 -5.60
C GLU A 324 -12.23 -19.20 -5.25
N ASP A 325 -12.97 -18.54 -6.16
CA ASP A 325 -14.39 -18.23 -5.99
C ASP A 325 -15.22 -19.50 -6.28
N PRO A 326 -15.82 -20.14 -5.27
CA PRO A 326 -16.53 -21.40 -5.44
C PRO A 326 -17.85 -21.24 -6.22
N ASP A 327 -17.98 -21.99 -7.32
CA ASP A 327 -19.23 -22.11 -8.07
C ASP A 327 -20.32 -22.83 -7.26
N GLU A 328 -21.59 -22.59 -7.62
CA GLU A 328 -22.78 -23.18 -6.97
C GLU A 328 -22.77 -24.73 -6.93
N TYR A 329 -21.94 -25.37 -7.76
CA TYR A 329 -21.78 -26.83 -7.86
C TYR A 329 -20.57 -27.40 -7.10
N SER A 330 -19.64 -26.58 -6.58
CA SER A 330 -18.39 -27.05 -5.93
C SER A 330 -18.58 -27.56 -4.49
N ASN A 331 -19.80 -27.46 -3.94
CA ASN A 331 -20.10 -27.72 -2.52
C ASN A 331 -20.61 -29.13 -2.19
N LYS A 332 -20.75 -30.04 -3.18
CA LYS A 332 -21.49 -31.30 -2.95
C LYS A 332 -20.73 -32.40 -2.18
N ASP A 333 -19.39 -32.39 -2.18
CA ASP A 333 -18.58 -33.49 -1.61
C ASP A 333 -17.55 -33.03 -0.55
N LYS A 334 -17.74 -31.86 0.08
CA LYS A 334 -16.76 -31.25 1.00
C LYS A 334 -17.19 -31.29 2.47
N THR A 335 -16.22 -31.27 3.38
CA THR A 335 -16.42 -31.31 4.84
C THR A 335 -17.01 -30.00 5.37
N ASP A 336 -17.56 -29.99 6.59
CA ASP A 336 -18.25 -28.81 7.13
C ASP A 336 -17.32 -27.62 7.40
N GLU A 337 -16.04 -27.86 7.71
CA GLU A 337 -15.01 -26.81 7.83
C GLU A 337 -14.67 -26.20 6.45
N GLU A 338 -14.52 -27.03 5.42
CA GLU A 338 -14.28 -26.55 4.05
C GLU A 338 -15.47 -25.76 3.50
N LYS A 339 -16.71 -26.09 3.90
CA LYS A 339 -17.92 -25.32 3.54
C LYS A 339 -17.91 -23.91 4.12
N SER A 340 -17.53 -23.75 5.39
CA SER A 340 -17.44 -22.42 6.02
C SER A 340 -16.40 -21.52 5.35
N GLU A 341 -15.21 -22.05 5.04
CA GLU A 341 -14.18 -21.27 4.33
C GLU A 341 -14.59 -20.90 2.90
N MET A 342 -15.33 -21.77 2.21
CA MET A 342 -15.85 -21.47 0.87
C MET A 342 -17.01 -20.48 0.87
N GLU A 343 -17.86 -20.45 1.90
CA GLU A 343 -18.90 -19.43 2.01
C GLU A 343 -18.32 -18.02 2.12
N GLU A 344 -17.19 -17.85 2.80
CA GLU A 344 -16.47 -16.57 2.87
C GLU A 344 -15.86 -16.16 1.51
N LYS A 345 -15.42 -17.13 0.70
CA LYS A 345 -14.83 -16.91 -0.62
C LYS A 345 -15.85 -16.75 -1.75
N LYS A 346 -17.11 -17.16 -1.53
CA LYS A 346 -18.16 -17.10 -2.54
C LYS A 346 -18.49 -15.67 -2.94
N GLY A 347 -18.49 -15.41 -4.24
CA GLY A 347 -18.78 -14.12 -4.85
C GLY A 347 -17.67 -13.09 -4.67
N GLN A 348 -16.47 -13.46 -4.19
CA GLN A 348 -15.35 -12.54 -4.06
C GLN A 348 -14.90 -11.99 -5.42
N TYR A 349 -14.93 -12.80 -6.47
CA TYR A 349 -14.58 -12.31 -7.80
C TYR A 349 -15.68 -11.41 -8.38
N ALA A 350 -16.95 -11.69 -8.07
CA ALA A 350 -18.05 -10.80 -8.44
C ALA A 350 -17.92 -9.43 -7.74
N LYS A 351 -17.55 -9.40 -6.45
CA LYS A 351 -17.24 -8.14 -5.72
C LYS A 351 -16.07 -7.40 -6.38
N PHE A 352 -14.97 -8.10 -6.66
CA PHE A 352 -13.84 -7.53 -7.40
C PHE A 352 -14.26 -6.95 -8.75
N TRP A 353 -15.06 -7.69 -9.51
CA TRP A 353 -15.53 -7.27 -10.84
C TRP A 353 -16.39 -6.01 -10.78
N ASN A 354 -17.26 -5.89 -9.78
CA ASN A 354 -18.11 -4.72 -9.61
C ASN A 354 -17.30 -3.45 -9.29
N GLU A 355 -16.23 -3.58 -8.49
CA GLU A 355 -15.37 -2.45 -8.13
C GLU A 355 -14.35 -2.10 -9.24
N PHE A 356 -13.71 -3.12 -9.83
CA PHE A 356 -12.51 -2.97 -10.66
C PHE A 356 -12.64 -3.52 -12.09
N GLY A 357 -13.80 -4.05 -12.49
CA GLY A 357 -14.01 -4.65 -13.81
C GLY A 357 -13.73 -3.68 -14.96
N LYS A 358 -14.08 -2.40 -14.80
CA LYS A 358 -13.74 -1.34 -15.77
C LYS A 358 -12.22 -1.16 -15.92
N SER A 359 -11.45 -1.32 -14.84
CA SER A 359 -9.99 -1.31 -14.91
C SER A 359 -9.45 -2.48 -15.74
N ILE A 360 -10.02 -3.68 -15.63
CA ILE A 360 -9.64 -4.82 -16.48
C ILE A 360 -9.94 -4.53 -17.97
N LYS A 361 -11.10 -3.94 -18.26
CA LYS A 361 -11.49 -3.54 -19.62
C LYS A 361 -10.52 -2.50 -20.21
N LEU A 362 -10.15 -1.48 -19.43
CA LEU A 362 -9.15 -0.48 -19.82
C LEU A 362 -7.78 -1.13 -20.08
N GLY A 363 -7.38 -2.10 -19.26
CA GLY A 363 -6.15 -2.86 -19.48
C GLY A 363 -6.13 -3.59 -20.82
N ILE A 364 -7.26 -4.16 -21.28
CA ILE A 364 -7.35 -4.84 -22.59
C ILE A 364 -7.16 -3.84 -23.75
N ILE A 365 -7.67 -2.63 -23.58
CA ILE A 365 -7.53 -1.54 -24.56
C ILE A 365 -6.06 -1.09 -24.62
N GLU A 366 -5.46 -0.82 -23.47
CA GLU A 366 -4.16 -0.14 -23.36
C GLU A 366 -2.94 -1.08 -23.42
N ASP A 367 -3.03 -2.30 -22.89
CA ASP A 367 -1.92 -3.24 -22.76
C ASP A 367 -2.04 -4.44 -23.71
N ALA A 368 -1.54 -4.24 -24.92
CA ALA A 368 -1.49 -5.30 -25.94
C ALA A 368 -0.67 -6.52 -25.50
N THR A 369 0.32 -6.36 -24.62
CA THR A 369 1.22 -7.45 -24.21
C THR A 369 0.53 -8.40 -23.23
N ASN A 370 -0.33 -7.87 -22.36
CA ASN A 370 -1.07 -8.66 -21.36
C ASN A 370 -2.53 -8.92 -21.74
N ARG A 371 -2.98 -8.47 -22.91
CA ARG A 371 -4.37 -8.58 -23.39
C ARG A 371 -4.99 -9.97 -23.19
N ASN A 372 -4.29 -11.03 -23.62
CA ASN A 372 -4.82 -12.39 -23.50
C ASN A 372 -5.01 -12.84 -22.05
N ARG A 373 -4.17 -12.37 -21.12
CA ARG A 373 -4.30 -12.68 -19.70
C ARG A 373 -5.45 -11.90 -19.07
N LEU A 374 -5.61 -10.64 -19.47
CA LEU A 374 -6.72 -9.78 -19.04
C LEU A 374 -8.07 -10.28 -19.57
N ALA A 375 -8.13 -10.81 -20.80
CA ALA A 375 -9.35 -11.37 -21.37
C ALA A 375 -9.93 -12.51 -20.52
N LYS A 376 -9.09 -13.35 -19.90
CA LYS A 376 -9.53 -14.43 -18.98
C LYS A 376 -10.22 -13.91 -17.71
N LEU A 377 -9.95 -12.65 -17.36
CA LEU A 377 -10.51 -11.97 -16.20
C LEU A 377 -11.86 -11.30 -16.49
N LEU A 378 -12.28 -11.23 -17.76
CA LEU A 378 -13.57 -10.63 -18.11
C LEU A 378 -14.73 -11.41 -17.51
N ARG A 379 -15.75 -10.68 -17.06
CA ARG A 379 -17.06 -11.21 -16.71
C ARG A 379 -18.15 -10.42 -17.39
N PHE A 380 -19.24 -11.09 -17.69
CA PHE A 380 -20.39 -10.49 -18.37
C PHE A 380 -21.65 -11.29 -18.08
N GLU A 381 -22.79 -10.66 -18.29
CA GLU A 381 -24.06 -11.36 -18.39
C GLU A 381 -24.30 -11.81 -19.83
N SER A 382 -25.07 -12.88 -20.01
CA SER A 382 -25.46 -13.37 -21.31
C SER A 382 -26.92 -13.82 -21.31
N THR A 383 -27.46 -14.10 -22.50
CA THR A 383 -28.80 -14.69 -22.64
C THR A 383 -28.99 -16.06 -22.00
N LYS A 384 -27.90 -16.70 -21.54
CA LYS A 384 -27.93 -18.02 -20.88
C LYS A 384 -27.22 -18.03 -19.53
N SER A 385 -26.85 -16.86 -19.00
CA SER A 385 -26.20 -16.77 -17.69
C SER A 385 -27.19 -16.54 -16.54
N ASP A 386 -28.49 -16.43 -16.82
CA ASP A 386 -29.54 -16.22 -15.81
C ASP A 386 -29.28 -15.03 -14.88
N GLY A 387 -28.70 -13.96 -15.42
CA GLY A 387 -28.33 -12.76 -14.66
C GLY A 387 -27.08 -12.92 -13.79
N LYS A 388 -26.40 -14.07 -13.86
CA LYS A 388 -25.09 -14.28 -13.23
C LYS A 388 -23.98 -13.82 -14.15
N LEU A 389 -22.88 -13.37 -13.56
CA LEU A 389 -21.64 -13.08 -14.26
C LEU A 389 -21.00 -14.39 -14.74
N ALA A 390 -20.62 -14.46 -16.01
CA ALA A 390 -19.92 -15.58 -16.63
C ALA A 390 -18.63 -15.11 -17.31
N SER A 391 -17.64 -16.01 -17.36
CA SER A 391 -16.38 -15.86 -18.07
C SER A 391 -16.48 -16.26 -19.55
N LEU A 392 -15.47 -15.89 -20.34
CA LEU A 392 -15.36 -16.34 -21.73
C LEU A 392 -15.19 -17.86 -21.84
N ASP A 393 -14.48 -18.49 -20.89
CA ASP A 393 -14.28 -19.95 -20.88
C ASP A 393 -15.61 -20.68 -20.65
N GLU A 394 -16.43 -20.18 -19.73
CA GLU A 394 -17.78 -20.66 -19.49
C GLU A 394 -18.69 -20.48 -20.71
N TYR A 395 -18.63 -19.34 -21.40
CA TYR A 395 -19.33 -19.16 -22.67
C TYR A 395 -18.89 -20.21 -23.70
N ILE A 396 -17.58 -20.42 -23.86
CA ILE A 396 -17.03 -21.40 -24.80
C ILE A 396 -17.51 -22.82 -24.48
N SER A 397 -17.56 -23.20 -23.20
CA SER A 397 -18.06 -24.52 -22.78
C SER A 397 -19.53 -24.76 -23.16
N ARG A 398 -20.32 -23.68 -23.29
CA ARG A 398 -21.75 -23.70 -23.68
C ARG A 398 -21.97 -23.45 -25.16
N MET A 399 -20.91 -23.23 -25.94
CA MET A 399 -21.01 -23.05 -27.39
C MET A 399 -21.61 -24.28 -28.06
N LYS A 400 -22.37 -24.04 -29.11
CA LYS A 400 -22.93 -25.13 -29.92
C LYS A 400 -21.83 -25.84 -30.71
N SER A 401 -22.06 -27.12 -30.97
CA SER A 401 -21.22 -27.87 -31.93
C SER A 401 -21.17 -27.15 -33.28
N GLY A 402 -19.96 -26.91 -33.78
CA GLY A 402 -19.71 -26.17 -35.02
C GLY A 402 -19.77 -24.64 -34.91
N GLN A 403 -20.08 -24.06 -33.75
CA GLN A 403 -20.02 -22.61 -33.54
C GLN A 403 -18.56 -22.12 -33.54
N LYS A 404 -18.28 -21.12 -34.38
CA LYS A 404 -16.94 -20.55 -34.58
C LYS A 404 -16.73 -19.19 -33.90
N ASP A 405 -17.81 -18.47 -33.69
CA ASP A 405 -17.76 -17.07 -33.22
C ASP A 405 -18.46 -16.92 -31.86
N ILE A 406 -17.96 -16.00 -31.04
CA ILE A 406 -18.57 -15.52 -29.81
C ILE A 406 -19.50 -14.37 -30.18
N PHE A 407 -20.80 -14.53 -29.90
CA PHE A 407 -21.78 -13.50 -30.20
C PHE A 407 -21.96 -12.52 -29.05
N TYR A 408 -21.99 -11.23 -29.36
CA TYR A 408 -22.20 -10.17 -28.38
C TYR A 408 -23.08 -9.05 -28.93
N ILE A 409 -23.60 -8.22 -28.02
CA ILE A 409 -24.30 -6.97 -28.34
C ILE A 409 -23.92 -5.88 -27.32
N THR A 410 -23.75 -4.65 -27.79
CA THR A 410 -23.41 -3.48 -26.98
C THR A 410 -24.57 -2.50 -26.90
N GLY A 411 -24.76 -1.83 -25.76
CA GLY A 411 -25.80 -0.81 -25.58
C GLY A 411 -25.79 -0.22 -24.18
N SER A 412 -26.72 0.70 -23.88
CA SER A 412 -26.73 1.43 -22.60
C SER A 412 -27.37 0.69 -21.43
N SER A 413 -28.18 -0.35 -21.67
CA SER A 413 -28.75 -1.17 -20.60
C SER A 413 -29.14 -2.56 -21.09
N LYS A 414 -29.19 -3.53 -20.18
CA LYS A 414 -29.61 -4.89 -20.49
C LYS A 414 -31.05 -4.95 -21.00
N GLU A 415 -31.96 -4.21 -20.39
CA GLU A 415 -33.39 -4.20 -20.77
C GLU A 415 -33.60 -3.68 -22.19
N GLN A 416 -32.76 -2.75 -22.65
CA GLN A 416 -32.77 -2.27 -24.02
C GLN A 416 -32.24 -3.33 -24.99
N LEU A 417 -31.14 -4.00 -24.62
CA LEU A 417 -30.52 -5.03 -25.43
C LEU A 417 -31.40 -6.26 -25.60
N GLU A 418 -32.14 -6.65 -24.55
CA GLU A 418 -33.09 -7.77 -24.57
C GLU A 418 -34.22 -7.58 -25.58
N LYS A 419 -34.63 -6.33 -25.83
CA LYS A 419 -35.67 -5.97 -26.81
C LYS A 419 -35.13 -5.78 -28.22
N SER A 420 -33.83 -5.98 -28.44
CA SER A 420 -33.20 -5.76 -29.74
C SER A 420 -33.62 -6.83 -30.76
N PRO A 421 -34.07 -6.44 -31.97
CA PRO A 421 -34.34 -7.39 -33.05
C PRO A 421 -33.11 -8.23 -33.45
N PHE A 422 -31.90 -7.70 -33.21
CA PHE A 422 -30.65 -8.42 -33.46
C PHE A 422 -30.46 -9.59 -32.49
N LEU A 423 -30.91 -9.43 -31.25
CA LEU A 423 -30.87 -10.49 -30.23
C LEU A 423 -31.86 -11.60 -30.58
N GLU A 424 -33.11 -11.26 -30.90
CA GLU A 424 -34.17 -12.22 -31.24
C GLU A 424 -33.75 -13.24 -32.29
N ARG A 425 -32.98 -12.78 -33.28
CA ARG A 425 -32.54 -13.63 -34.39
C ARG A 425 -31.53 -14.69 -33.95
N LEU A 426 -30.61 -14.32 -33.07
CA LEU A 426 -29.60 -15.22 -32.53
C LEU A 426 -30.20 -16.16 -31.50
N THR A 427 -31.10 -15.67 -30.65
CA THR A 427 -31.81 -16.49 -29.65
C THR A 427 -32.80 -17.46 -30.27
N LYS A 428 -33.50 -17.10 -31.37
CA LYS A 428 -34.29 -18.06 -32.19
C LYS A 428 -33.42 -19.18 -32.76
N LYS A 429 -32.16 -18.90 -33.07
CA LYS A 429 -31.16 -19.90 -33.45
C LYS A 429 -30.48 -20.55 -32.23
N ASN A 430 -30.94 -20.27 -31.02
CA ASN A 430 -30.45 -20.76 -29.73
C ASN A 430 -28.92 -20.54 -29.54
N TYR A 431 -28.40 -19.44 -30.09
CA TYR A 431 -27.05 -18.96 -29.75
C TYR A 431 -27.10 -18.17 -28.44
N GLU A 432 -26.05 -18.34 -27.64
CA GLU A 432 -25.79 -17.49 -26.47
C GLU A 432 -25.22 -16.15 -26.95
N VAL A 433 -25.68 -15.04 -26.38
CA VAL A 433 -25.22 -13.70 -26.75
C VAL A 433 -24.82 -12.96 -25.47
N ILE A 434 -23.60 -12.42 -25.47
CA ILE A 434 -23.05 -11.62 -24.38
C ILE A 434 -23.66 -10.22 -24.40
N PHE A 435 -24.02 -9.71 -23.23
CA PHE A 435 -24.44 -8.33 -23.02
C PHE A 435 -23.26 -7.48 -22.56
N PHE A 436 -22.96 -6.45 -23.33
CA PHE A 436 -21.99 -5.42 -22.97
C PHE A 436 -22.72 -4.10 -22.76
N THR A 437 -22.81 -3.68 -21.50
CA THR A 437 -23.62 -2.54 -21.07
C THR A 437 -22.81 -1.33 -20.65
N ASP A 438 -21.48 -1.46 -20.51
CA ASP A 438 -20.64 -0.32 -20.14
C ASP A 438 -20.24 0.48 -21.39
N PRO A 439 -20.18 1.83 -21.31
CA PRO A 439 -19.72 2.65 -22.44
C PRO A 439 -18.30 2.30 -22.94
N VAL A 440 -17.45 1.77 -22.06
CA VAL A 440 -16.10 1.33 -22.42
C VAL A 440 -16.10 0.08 -23.32
N ASP A 441 -17.18 -0.70 -23.32
CA ASP A 441 -17.25 -1.96 -24.06
C ASP A 441 -17.21 -1.76 -25.58
N GLU A 442 -17.75 -0.65 -26.08
CA GLU A 442 -17.66 -0.33 -27.52
C GLU A 442 -16.21 -0.13 -27.97
N TYR A 443 -15.38 0.44 -27.09
CA TYR A 443 -13.95 0.59 -27.33
C TYR A 443 -13.21 -0.73 -27.09
N LEU A 444 -13.55 -1.47 -26.04
CA LEU A 444 -13.00 -2.79 -25.73
C LEU A 444 -13.03 -3.72 -26.94
N MET A 445 -14.17 -3.79 -27.64
CA MET A 445 -14.38 -4.68 -28.77
C MET A 445 -13.58 -4.29 -30.03
N GLN A 446 -12.98 -3.10 -30.08
CA GLN A 446 -12.03 -2.73 -31.14
C GLN A 446 -10.65 -3.34 -30.93
N TYR A 447 -10.34 -3.81 -29.71
CA TYR A 447 -9.03 -4.40 -29.36
C TYR A 447 -9.12 -5.89 -29.05
N LEU A 448 -10.27 -6.38 -28.56
CA LEU A 448 -10.53 -7.79 -28.30
C LEU A 448 -11.11 -8.47 -29.55
N MET A 449 -10.23 -8.83 -30.49
CA MET A 449 -10.62 -9.41 -31.78
C MET A 449 -11.05 -10.88 -31.68
N ASP A 450 -10.34 -11.66 -30.88
CA ASP A 450 -10.56 -13.08 -30.66
C ASP A 450 -10.22 -13.52 -29.23
N TYR A 451 -10.67 -14.72 -28.88
CA TYR A 451 -10.36 -15.41 -27.63
C TYR A 451 -10.38 -16.92 -27.86
N GLU A 452 -9.29 -17.62 -27.52
CA GLU A 452 -9.12 -19.08 -27.71
C GLU A 452 -9.56 -19.54 -29.12
N ASP A 453 -9.04 -18.86 -30.15
CA ASP A 453 -9.31 -19.05 -31.58
C ASP A 453 -10.77 -18.78 -32.03
N LYS A 454 -11.60 -18.18 -31.17
CA LYS A 454 -12.97 -17.74 -31.49
C LYS A 454 -13.01 -16.24 -31.74
N LYS A 455 -13.56 -15.83 -32.89
CA LYS A 455 -13.74 -14.41 -33.20
C LYS A 455 -14.95 -13.84 -32.50
N PHE A 456 -14.91 -12.56 -32.16
CA PHE A 456 -16.09 -11.86 -31.68
C PHE A 456 -16.94 -11.36 -32.86
N GLN A 457 -18.23 -11.66 -32.84
CA GLN A 457 -19.19 -11.23 -33.86
C GLN A 457 -20.34 -10.48 -33.21
N ILE A 458 -20.48 -9.21 -33.58
CA ILE A 458 -21.61 -8.38 -33.15
C ILE A 458 -22.91 -8.87 -33.80
N GLY A 459 -23.95 -9.03 -32.98
CA GLY A 459 -25.21 -9.64 -33.40
C GLY A 459 -25.90 -8.91 -34.58
N ALA A 460 -25.66 -7.62 -34.74
CA ALA A 460 -26.19 -6.83 -35.85
C ALA A 460 -25.68 -7.26 -37.24
N TYR A 461 -24.47 -7.86 -37.30
CA TYR A 461 -23.80 -8.18 -38.57
C TYR A 461 -23.84 -9.66 -38.93
N TYR A 462 -24.61 -10.49 -38.21
CA TYR A 462 -24.76 -11.91 -38.59
C TYR A 462 -25.48 -12.04 -39.95
N PRO A 463 -24.88 -12.65 -40.99
CA PRO A 463 -25.35 -12.51 -42.38
C PRO A 463 -26.79 -12.99 -42.60
N TYR A 464 -27.58 -12.18 -43.30
CA TYR A 464 -28.95 -12.48 -43.74
C TYR A 464 -28.89 -13.44 -44.93
N TYR A 465 -28.92 -14.74 -44.68
CA TYR A 465 -29.42 -15.68 -45.67
C TYR A 465 -30.88 -15.98 -45.34
N PRO A 466 -31.85 -15.45 -46.11
CA PRO A 466 -33.22 -15.90 -46.00
C PRO A 466 -33.21 -17.39 -46.38
N SER A 467 -33.73 -18.23 -45.50
CA SER A 467 -34.00 -19.63 -45.83
C SER A 467 -34.95 -19.65 -47.01
N ILE A 468 -34.45 -19.95 -48.20
CA ILE A 468 -35.28 -20.27 -49.35
C ILE A 468 -36.09 -21.50 -48.95
N PRO A 469 -37.43 -21.45 -48.90
CA PRO A 469 -38.24 -22.63 -48.67
C PRO A 469 -37.92 -23.62 -49.80
N ASN A 470 -37.63 -24.87 -49.46
CA ASN A 470 -37.58 -25.97 -50.43
C ASN A 470 -38.96 -26.11 -51.09
N GLN A 471 -39.20 -25.37 -52.17
CA GLN A 471 -40.24 -25.64 -53.14
C GLN A 471 -39.56 -26.19 -54.40
N ILE A 472 -39.24 -27.48 -54.36
CA ILE A 472 -39.30 -28.32 -55.57
C ILE A 472 -39.98 -29.62 -55.16
N GLY A 473 -41.30 -29.52 -55.00
CA GLY A 473 -42.21 -30.61 -55.29
C GLY A 473 -43.00 -30.17 -56.52
N ALA A 474 -42.66 -30.72 -57.68
CA ALA A 474 -43.49 -30.64 -58.88
C ALA A 474 -43.34 -31.96 -59.63
N SER A 475 -44.42 -32.76 -59.48
CA SER A 475 -45.05 -33.69 -60.44
C SER A 475 -44.19 -34.37 -61.49
#